data_AF-A0A812K2M4-F1
#
_entry.id   AF-A0A812K2M4-F1
#
_cell.length_a   1.000
_cell.length_b   1.000
_cell.length_c   1.000
_cell.angle_alpha   90.00
_cell.angle_beta   90.00
_cell.angle_gamma   90.00
#
_symmetry.space_group_name_H-M   'P 1'
#
loop_
_entity.id
_entity.type
_entity.pdbx_description
1 polymer ?
#
loop_
_entity_poly.entity_id
_entity_poly.type
_entity_poly.pdbx_seq_one_letter_code
_entity_poly.pdbx_strand_id
1 'polypeptide(L)'
;DFLQELDSTFPELSYYKQGRIQTSPGVEEISDSPMEYYRTVGAIIALLACYSSVVEEDFGLECVSAGERGPMSMDKVPGKFINMGNKKDEYKEFCRKFAAHMTCEDDWWGMLVFLVVHDVGKNDGFRRVVNNSLPADMRSDDHDRALACALADSELKMKLLPTVSKLSPSRQESILAGFATNFQLPQLGQGEIACINFRGLLELDRKHLMNGTLHYYFYHSIFDIAGATCNEKFIFPIAIQPVYMGFTSAMDDLITKLVDNPKIYERTLYFNFLYTNFKKAYPEFEAKFAALCESKVFCHETGLAVLRVLALTRNTYKNPEKA
;
A
#
# COMPACT_ATOMS: atom_id res chain seq x y z
N ASP A 1 -26.68 5.43 9.16
CA ASP A 1 -27.05 4.39 8.18
C ASP A 1 -25.81 3.74 7.57
N PHE A 2 -24.96 4.46 6.81
CA PHE A 2 -23.76 3.86 6.16
C PHE A 2 -22.80 3.09 7.09
N LEU A 3 -22.32 3.71 8.18
CA LEU A 3 -21.37 3.04 9.09
C LEU A 3 -21.96 1.80 9.76
N GLN A 4 -23.26 1.82 10.05
CA GLN A 4 -23.96 0.69 10.64
C GLN A 4 -24.06 -0.48 9.65
N GLU A 5 -24.38 -0.20 8.38
CA GLU A 5 -24.40 -1.19 7.31
C GLU A 5 -23.00 -1.79 7.08
N LEU A 6 -21.97 -0.94 7.13
CA LEU A 6 -20.58 -1.36 7.00
C LEU A 6 -20.17 -2.30 8.14
N ASP A 7 -20.50 -1.93 9.39
CA ASP A 7 -20.21 -2.76 10.56
C ASP A 7 -20.96 -4.09 10.56
N SER A 8 -22.21 -4.12 10.07
CA SER A 8 -22.97 -5.38 9.95
C SER A 8 -22.45 -6.28 8.83
N THR A 9 -21.91 -5.68 7.78
CA THR A 9 -21.34 -6.41 6.63
C THR A 9 -19.95 -6.97 6.95
N PHE A 10 -19.14 -6.21 7.69
CA PHE A 10 -17.73 -6.47 7.97
C PHE A 10 -17.47 -6.57 9.49
N PRO A 11 -17.74 -7.73 10.12
CA PRO A 11 -17.53 -7.92 11.55
C PRO A 11 -16.07 -7.70 11.98
N GLU A 12 -15.10 -7.89 11.07
CA GLU A 12 -13.68 -7.65 11.31
C GLU A 12 -13.37 -6.20 11.68
N LEU A 13 -14.20 -5.24 11.26
CA LEU A 13 -14.00 -3.83 11.63
C LEU A 13 -14.10 -3.58 13.13
N SER A 14 -14.73 -4.49 13.88
CA SER A 14 -14.77 -4.42 15.34
C SER A 14 -13.39 -4.52 15.99
N TYR A 15 -12.41 -5.16 15.35
CA TYR A 15 -11.03 -5.23 15.85
C TYR A 15 -10.38 -3.85 15.91
N TYR A 16 -10.76 -2.91 15.05
CA TYR A 16 -10.23 -1.55 15.05
C TYR A 16 -10.91 -0.63 16.07
N LYS A 17 -12.01 -1.08 16.69
CA LYS A 17 -12.77 -0.31 17.68
C LYS A 17 -12.49 -0.73 19.12
N GLN A 18 -11.79 -1.85 19.30
CA GLN A 18 -11.69 -2.54 20.58
C GLN A 18 -10.24 -2.90 20.88
N GLY A 19 -9.88 -3.00 22.17
CA GLY A 19 -8.56 -3.48 22.58
C GLY A 19 -7.43 -2.47 22.33
N ARG A 20 -6.19 -2.97 22.37
CA ARG A 20 -5.00 -2.16 22.11
C ARG A 20 -4.57 -2.32 20.66
N ILE A 21 -4.54 -1.21 19.94
CA ILE A 21 -4.04 -1.15 18.56
C ILE A 21 -2.58 -0.73 18.59
N GLN A 22 -1.73 -1.54 17.97
CA GLN A 22 -0.32 -1.20 17.80
C GLN A 22 -0.12 -0.54 16.44
N THR A 23 0.04 0.78 16.41
CA THR A 23 0.19 1.54 15.15
C THR A 23 1.60 1.44 14.58
N SER A 24 2.61 1.14 15.42
CA SER A 24 4.01 0.91 15.03
C SER A 24 4.72 0.05 16.08
N PRO A 25 5.90 -0.55 15.78
CA PRO A 25 6.70 -1.26 16.78
C PRO A 25 6.91 -0.41 18.05
N GLY A 26 6.35 -0.84 19.18
CA GLY A 26 6.44 -0.12 20.47
C GLY A 26 5.57 1.14 20.59
N VAL A 27 4.72 1.45 19.61
CA VAL A 27 3.77 2.57 19.67
C VAL A 27 2.35 2.01 19.71
N GLU A 28 1.69 2.21 20.85
CA GLU A 28 0.27 1.90 21.02
C GLU A 28 -0.55 3.15 20.70
N GLU A 29 -1.69 2.95 20.04
CA GLU A 29 -2.72 3.98 19.95
C GLU A 29 -3.23 4.30 21.35
N ILE A 30 -3.61 5.55 21.58
CA ILE A 30 -4.24 5.97 22.83
C ILE A 30 -5.49 5.11 23.02
N SER A 31 -5.67 4.52 24.21
CA SER A 31 -6.86 3.72 24.52
C SER A 31 -8.11 4.55 24.22
N ASP A 32 -9.08 3.94 23.54
CA ASP A 32 -10.37 4.54 23.12
C ASP A 32 -10.31 5.47 21.89
N SER A 33 -9.19 5.53 21.17
CA SER A 33 -9.12 6.17 19.85
C SER A 33 -9.50 5.18 18.73
N PRO A 34 -10.54 5.45 17.93
CA PRO A 34 -10.92 4.62 16.79
C PRO A 34 -10.21 5.07 15.49
N MET A 35 -8.96 5.57 15.58
CA MET A 35 -8.29 6.18 14.42
C MET A 35 -8.12 5.17 13.30
N GLU A 36 -7.68 3.96 13.63
CA GLU A 36 -7.50 2.90 12.64
C GLU A 36 -8.82 2.52 11.97
N TYR A 37 -9.92 2.46 12.73
CA TYR A 37 -11.24 2.21 12.17
C TYR A 37 -11.61 3.27 11.13
N TYR A 38 -11.44 4.56 11.45
CA TYR A 38 -11.78 5.64 10.52
C TYR A 38 -10.82 5.71 9.32
N ARG A 39 -9.56 5.32 9.46
CA ARG A 39 -8.63 5.16 8.33
C ARG A 39 -9.10 4.08 7.37
N THR A 40 -9.49 2.91 7.89
CA THR A 40 -10.03 1.80 7.09
C THR A 40 -11.35 2.18 6.42
N VAL A 41 -12.31 2.74 7.16
CA VAL A 41 -13.59 3.25 6.61
C VAL A 41 -13.34 4.24 5.49
N GLY A 42 -12.39 5.12 5.72
CA GLY A 42 -11.90 6.00 4.71
C GLY A 42 -11.46 5.27 3.44
N ALA A 43 -10.56 4.28 3.56
CA ALA A 43 -9.99 3.58 2.42
C ALA A 43 -11.08 2.90 1.59
N ILE A 44 -12.11 2.40 2.27
CA ILE A 44 -13.34 1.87 1.69
C ILE A 44 -14.10 2.95 0.90
N ILE A 45 -14.31 4.14 1.47
CA ILE A 45 -14.97 5.25 0.76
C ILE A 45 -14.19 5.63 -0.50
N ALA A 46 -12.85 5.61 -0.46
CA ALA A 46 -12.00 5.80 -1.63
C ALA A 46 -12.29 4.82 -2.75
N LEU A 47 -12.34 3.53 -2.39
CA LEU A 47 -12.57 2.45 -3.33
C LEU A 47 -13.95 2.59 -3.96
N LEU A 48 -14.96 2.93 -3.16
CA LEU A 48 -16.33 3.20 -3.63
C LEU A 48 -16.40 4.42 -4.54
N ALA A 49 -15.65 5.50 -4.25
CA ALA A 49 -15.54 6.65 -5.14
C ALA A 49 -14.87 6.29 -6.47
N CYS A 50 -13.85 5.43 -6.45
CA CYS A 50 -13.26 4.90 -7.67
C CYS A 50 -14.23 4.06 -8.48
N TYR A 51 -15.01 3.19 -7.82
CA TYR A 51 -16.06 2.39 -8.46
C TYR A 51 -17.13 3.27 -9.09
N SER A 52 -17.64 4.25 -8.35
CA SER A 52 -18.60 5.26 -8.82
C SER A 52 -18.13 5.94 -10.11
N SER A 53 -16.87 6.38 -10.13
CA SER A 53 -16.30 7.04 -11.32
C SER A 53 -16.27 6.14 -12.56
N VAL A 54 -16.29 4.82 -12.41
CA VAL A 54 -16.30 3.85 -13.51
C VAL A 54 -17.71 3.63 -14.04
N VAL A 55 -18.71 3.64 -13.15
CA VAL A 55 -20.13 3.53 -13.51
C VAL A 55 -20.77 4.88 -13.86
N GLU A 56 -19.93 5.90 -14.10
CA GLU A 56 -20.33 7.27 -14.48
C GLU A 56 -21.22 7.97 -13.44
N GLU A 57 -21.08 7.62 -12.17
CA GLU A 57 -21.71 8.30 -11.04
C GLU A 57 -20.76 9.29 -10.37
N ASP A 58 -21.31 10.36 -9.77
CA ASP A 58 -20.56 11.46 -9.16
C ASP A 58 -20.22 11.25 -7.66
N PHE A 59 -20.47 10.05 -7.11
CA PHE A 59 -20.16 9.74 -5.72
C PHE A 59 -18.64 9.86 -5.44
N GLY A 60 -18.30 10.65 -4.44
CA GLY A 60 -16.91 10.96 -4.06
C GLY A 60 -16.21 12.01 -4.94
N LEU A 61 -16.65 12.25 -6.18
CA LEU A 61 -16.11 13.28 -7.07
C LEU A 61 -16.44 14.70 -6.58
N GLU A 62 -17.60 14.89 -5.97
CA GLU A 62 -17.99 16.18 -5.37
C GLU A 62 -17.08 16.56 -4.20
N CYS A 63 -16.66 15.58 -3.39
CA CYS A 63 -15.72 15.80 -2.28
C CYS A 63 -14.33 16.22 -2.81
N VAL A 64 -13.84 15.66 -3.93
CA VAL A 64 -12.62 16.13 -4.62
C VAL A 64 -12.74 17.58 -5.08
N SER A 65 -13.95 17.99 -5.40
CA SER A 65 -14.26 19.29 -6.01
C SER A 65 -14.54 20.42 -5.02
N ALA A 66 -15.00 20.09 -3.82
CA ALA A 66 -15.44 21.06 -2.81
C ALA A 66 -14.27 21.70 -2.04
N GLY A 67 -13.08 21.10 -2.08
CA GLY A 67 -11.79 21.80 -1.95
C GLY A 67 -11.63 22.84 -0.84
N GLU A 68 -12.24 22.71 0.33
CA GLU A 68 -11.79 23.48 1.49
C GLU A 68 -10.61 22.77 2.12
N ARG A 69 -9.54 23.53 2.37
CA ARG A 69 -8.33 23.09 3.06
C ARG A 69 -8.72 22.54 4.44
N GLY A 70 -8.94 21.24 4.54
CA GLY A 70 -8.93 20.57 5.82
C GLY A 70 -7.57 20.81 6.49
N PRO A 71 -7.52 21.04 7.81
CA PRO A 71 -6.28 21.30 8.52
C PRO A 71 -5.45 20.00 8.55
N MET A 72 -4.65 19.79 7.51
CA MET A 72 -3.41 19.00 7.61
C MET A 72 -2.26 19.91 8.05
N SER A 73 -2.50 20.87 8.94
CA SER A 73 -1.42 21.30 9.81
C SER A 73 -1.38 20.32 10.99
N MET A 74 -0.50 19.32 10.85
CA MET A 74 0.47 19.18 11.92
C MET A 74 1.12 20.57 12.02
N ASP A 75 0.62 21.46 12.87
CA ASP A 75 1.15 22.82 13.12
C ASP A 75 2.61 22.82 13.62
N LYS A 76 3.35 21.73 13.41
CA LYS A 76 4.74 21.52 13.78
C LYS A 76 5.62 20.90 12.67
N VAL A 77 5.10 20.53 11.50
CA VAL A 77 5.97 20.00 10.42
C VAL A 77 5.63 20.62 9.06
N PRO A 78 6.30 21.72 8.67
CA PRO A 78 6.26 22.22 7.31
C PRO A 78 6.91 21.21 6.34
N GLY A 79 6.25 20.89 5.23
CA GLY A 79 6.96 20.44 4.02
C GLY A 79 6.80 18.99 3.55
N LYS A 80 5.73 18.26 3.88
CA LYS A 80 5.43 17.00 3.20
C LYS A 80 3.95 16.95 2.78
N PHE A 81 3.70 16.42 1.59
CA PHE A 81 2.41 16.11 0.94
C PHE A 81 1.86 17.11 -0.09
N ILE A 82 1.55 16.55 -1.27
CA ILE A 82 1.16 17.22 -2.51
C ILE A 82 -0.36 17.47 -2.47
N ASN A 83 -0.74 18.74 -2.49
CA ASN A 83 -2.12 19.19 -2.57
C ASN A 83 -2.69 18.93 -3.98
N MET A 84 -3.80 18.20 -4.07
CA MET A 84 -4.50 17.85 -5.31
C MET A 84 -5.87 18.54 -5.47
N GLY A 85 -6.17 19.57 -4.69
CA GLY A 85 -7.39 20.36 -4.89
C GLY A 85 -7.54 20.82 -6.35
N ASN A 86 -8.75 20.72 -6.90
CA ASN A 86 -9.13 21.12 -8.27
C ASN A 86 -8.58 20.29 -9.45
N LYS A 87 -8.24 19.01 -9.26
CA LYS A 87 -7.70 18.14 -10.32
C LYS A 87 -8.58 16.92 -10.62
N LYS A 88 -9.84 17.17 -10.99
CA LYS A 88 -10.84 16.13 -11.29
C LYS A 88 -10.40 15.14 -12.37
N ASP A 89 -9.81 15.64 -13.45
CA ASP A 89 -9.42 14.81 -14.59
C ASP A 89 -8.26 13.86 -14.23
N GLU A 90 -7.33 14.30 -13.39
CA GLU A 90 -6.23 13.47 -12.89
C GLU A 90 -6.74 12.34 -11.97
N TYR A 91 -7.77 12.62 -11.15
CA TYR A 91 -8.40 11.58 -10.33
C TYR A 91 -9.24 10.61 -11.16
N LYS A 92 -9.99 11.09 -12.17
CA LYS A 92 -10.69 10.24 -13.13
C LYS A 92 -9.73 9.33 -13.90
N GLU A 93 -8.57 9.84 -14.29
CA GLU A 93 -7.51 9.04 -14.91
C GLU A 93 -7.01 7.94 -13.99
N PHE A 94 -6.76 8.24 -12.71
CA PHE A 94 -6.43 7.22 -11.71
C PHE A 94 -7.53 6.15 -11.62
N CYS A 95 -8.79 6.55 -11.45
CA CYS A 95 -9.92 5.63 -11.32
C CYS A 95 -10.01 4.71 -12.54
N ARG A 96 -9.86 5.27 -13.75
CA ARG A 96 -9.86 4.49 -15.00
C ARG A 96 -8.74 3.46 -15.04
N LYS A 97 -7.51 3.85 -14.69
CA LYS A 97 -6.37 2.92 -14.71
C LYS A 97 -6.51 1.85 -13.63
N PHE A 98 -6.94 2.21 -12.43
CA PHE A 98 -7.24 1.27 -11.36
C PHE A 98 -8.30 0.25 -11.79
N ALA A 99 -9.40 0.73 -12.36
CA ALA A 99 -10.51 -0.10 -12.84
C ALA A 99 -10.11 -1.06 -13.97
N ALA A 100 -9.11 -0.72 -14.78
CA ALA A 100 -8.56 -1.62 -15.79
C ALA A 100 -7.99 -2.93 -15.20
N HIS A 101 -7.68 -2.95 -13.90
CA HIS A 101 -7.27 -4.15 -13.17
C HIS A 101 -8.39 -4.79 -12.33
N MET A 102 -9.58 -4.18 -12.29
CA MET A 102 -10.76 -4.69 -11.59
C MET A 102 -11.79 -5.17 -12.60
N THR A 103 -11.50 -6.33 -13.19
CA THR A 103 -12.17 -6.85 -14.40
C THR A 103 -13.52 -7.49 -14.13
N CYS A 104 -13.81 -7.85 -12.88
CA CYS A 104 -15.08 -8.44 -12.47
C CYS A 104 -15.49 -8.01 -11.06
N GLU A 105 -16.73 -8.28 -10.67
CA GLU A 105 -17.25 -7.94 -9.33
C GLU A 105 -16.44 -8.59 -8.19
N ASP A 106 -15.90 -9.80 -8.41
CA ASP A 106 -15.05 -10.50 -7.42
C ASP A 106 -13.74 -9.74 -7.15
N ASP A 107 -13.22 -8.97 -8.13
CA ASP A 107 -12.02 -8.15 -7.95
C ASP A 107 -12.31 -6.95 -7.05
N TRP A 108 -13.43 -6.26 -7.28
CA TRP A 108 -13.87 -5.13 -6.47
C TRP A 108 -14.21 -5.57 -5.04
N TRP A 109 -15.00 -6.65 -4.92
CA TRP A 109 -15.38 -7.21 -3.64
C TRP A 109 -14.17 -7.69 -2.85
N GLY A 110 -13.25 -8.38 -3.50
CA GLY A 110 -12.03 -8.80 -2.85
C GLY A 110 -11.19 -7.60 -2.37
N MET A 111 -11.10 -6.50 -3.14
CA MET A 111 -10.28 -5.34 -2.75
C MET A 111 -10.88 -4.68 -1.52
N LEU A 112 -12.21 -4.61 -1.48
CA LEU A 112 -12.95 -4.14 -0.32
C LEU A 112 -12.67 -4.99 0.92
N VAL A 113 -12.76 -6.32 0.80
CA VAL A 113 -12.42 -7.26 1.89
C VAL A 113 -10.96 -7.14 2.30
N PHE A 114 -10.03 -6.94 1.36
CA PHE A 114 -8.62 -6.74 1.67
C PHE A 114 -8.43 -5.49 2.54
N LEU A 115 -8.99 -4.34 2.15
CA LEU A 115 -8.92 -3.11 2.97
C LEU A 115 -9.53 -3.31 4.36
N VAL A 116 -10.59 -4.09 4.49
CA VAL A 116 -11.22 -4.41 5.77
C VAL A 116 -10.31 -5.21 6.70
N VAL A 117 -9.52 -6.15 6.17
CA VAL A 117 -8.76 -7.07 7.03
C VAL A 117 -7.29 -6.73 7.18
N HIS A 118 -6.76 -5.79 6.40
CA HIS A 118 -5.31 -5.70 6.21
C HIS A 118 -4.49 -5.40 7.46
N ASP A 119 -5.12 -4.73 8.40
CA ASP A 119 -4.47 -4.26 9.62
C ASP A 119 -5.08 -4.86 10.89
N VAL A 120 -5.96 -5.86 10.78
CA VAL A 120 -6.59 -6.47 11.98
C VAL A 120 -5.55 -7.12 12.90
N GLY A 121 -4.40 -7.51 12.33
CA GLY A 121 -3.24 -7.97 13.10
C GLY A 121 -2.72 -6.94 14.09
N LYS A 122 -2.99 -5.64 13.92
CA LYS A 122 -2.60 -4.58 14.87
C LYS A 122 -3.37 -4.65 16.19
N ASN A 123 -4.50 -5.35 16.22
CA ASN A 123 -5.27 -5.61 17.43
C ASN A 123 -4.60 -6.68 18.32
N ASP A 124 -4.36 -6.35 19.58
CA ASP A 124 -3.75 -7.26 20.56
C ASP A 124 -4.61 -8.52 20.83
N GLY A 125 -5.93 -8.37 20.87
CA GLY A 125 -6.90 -9.46 21.01
C GLY A 125 -6.82 -10.46 19.87
N PHE A 126 -6.79 -9.98 18.63
CA PHE A 126 -6.60 -10.79 17.43
C PHE A 126 -5.29 -11.58 17.53
N ARG A 127 -4.16 -10.90 17.78
CA ARG A 127 -2.85 -11.56 17.92
C ARG A 127 -2.83 -12.61 19.02
N ARG A 128 -3.45 -12.33 20.18
CA ARG A 128 -3.57 -13.30 21.27
C ARG A 128 -4.32 -14.57 20.83
N VAL A 129 -5.44 -14.42 20.11
CA VAL A 129 -6.21 -15.59 19.65
C VAL A 129 -5.40 -16.41 18.64
N VAL A 130 -4.70 -15.76 17.70
CA VAL A 130 -3.81 -16.45 16.75
C VAL A 130 -2.68 -17.16 17.49
N ASN A 131 -1.92 -16.45 18.34
CA ASN A 131 -0.78 -17.02 19.07
C ASN A 131 -1.17 -18.18 20.00
N ASN A 132 -2.35 -18.12 20.63
CA ASN A 132 -2.85 -19.21 21.46
C ASN A 132 -3.19 -20.48 20.67
N SER A 133 -3.41 -20.34 19.36
CA SER A 133 -3.69 -21.45 18.44
C SER A 133 -2.41 -22.04 17.82
N LEU A 134 -1.26 -21.40 18.03
CA LEU A 134 0.04 -21.81 17.48
C LEU A 134 0.97 -22.46 18.52
N PRO A 135 1.85 -23.38 18.08
CA PRO A 135 2.99 -23.84 18.87
C PRO A 135 3.85 -22.68 19.38
N ALA A 136 4.46 -22.83 20.56
CA ALA A 136 5.15 -21.73 21.25
C ALA A 136 6.30 -21.09 20.43
N ASP A 137 6.99 -21.88 19.62
CA ASP A 137 8.08 -21.49 18.73
C ASP A 137 7.60 -20.76 17.45
N MET A 138 6.30 -20.88 17.12
CA MET A 138 5.70 -20.22 15.97
C MET A 138 4.99 -18.91 16.31
N ARG A 139 4.82 -18.61 17.60
CA ARG A 139 4.17 -17.37 18.08
C ARG A 139 4.99 -16.15 17.71
N SER A 140 4.31 -15.05 17.43
CA SER A 140 4.95 -13.78 17.09
C SER A 140 4.09 -12.60 17.51
N ASP A 141 4.73 -11.52 17.95
CA ASP A 141 4.07 -10.24 18.20
C ASP A 141 4.00 -9.37 16.93
N ASP A 142 4.57 -9.84 15.82
CA ASP A 142 4.45 -9.22 14.50
C ASP A 142 3.00 -9.32 14.01
N HIS A 143 2.39 -8.17 13.74
CA HIS A 143 0.99 -8.08 13.33
C HIS A 143 0.74 -8.64 11.92
N ASP A 144 1.65 -8.41 10.99
CA ASP A 144 1.55 -8.91 9.62
C ASP A 144 1.67 -10.43 9.63
N ARG A 145 2.57 -10.97 10.44
CA ARG A 145 2.70 -12.43 10.63
C ARG A 145 1.46 -13.04 11.26
N ALA A 146 0.87 -12.40 12.27
CA ALA A 146 -0.36 -12.90 12.89
C ALA A 146 -1.52 -12.96 11.87
N LEU A 147 -1.65 -11.94 11.02
CA LEU A 147 -2.64 -11.93 9.94
C LEU A 147 -2.34 -13.02 8.90
N ALA A 148 -1.10 -13.16 8.45
CA ALA A 148 -0.72 -14.21 7.51
C ALA A 148 -1.01 -15.62 8.05
N CYS A 149 -0.77 -15.88 9.34
CA CYS A 149 -1.14 -17.14 9.98
C CYS A 149 -2.66 -17.36 9.98
N ALA A 150 -3.45 -16.33 10.32
CA ALA A 150 -4.91 -16.43 10.28
C ALA A 150 -5.46 -16.63 8.86
N LEU A 151 -4.81 -16.06 7.83
CA LEU A 151 -5.17 -16.25 6.43
C LEU A 151 -4.79 -17.63 5.89
N ALA A 152 -3.73 -18.25 6.41
CA ALA A 152 -3.28 -19.57 5.99
C ALA A 152 -4.10 -20.71 6.64
N ASP A 153 -4.53 -20.53 7.89
CA ASP A 153 -5.28 -21.52 8.64
C ASP A 153 -6.79 -21.40 8.38
N SER A 154 -7.43 -22.51 7.96
CA SER A 154 -8.84 -22.50 7.58
C SER A 154 -9.79 -22.25 8.76
N GLU A 155 -9.46 -22.77 9.94
CA GLU A 155 -10.29 -22.61 11.14
C GLU A 155 -10.16 -21.18 11.69
N LEU A 156 -8.93 -20.66 11.77
CA LEU A 156 -8.68 -19.28 12.18
C LEU A 156 -9.32 -18.30 11.20
N LYS A 157 -9.22 -18.54 9.89
CA LYS A 157 -9.84 -17.70 8.87
C LYS A 157 -11.36 -17.65 9.04
N MET A 158 -12.03 -18.80 9.17
CA MET A 158 -13.49 -18.81 9.37
C MET A 158 -13.90 -18.10 10.65
N LYS A 159 -13.11 -18.23 11.71
CA LYS A 159 -13.41 -17.66 13.03
C LYS A 159 -13.13 -16.15 13.10
N LEU A 160 -12.00 -15.71 12.55
CA LEU A 160 -11.47 -14.36 12.76
C LEU A 160 -11.65 -13.46 11.53
N LEU A 161 -11.73 -14.03 10.33
CA LEU A 161 -11.80 -13.35 9.04
C LEU A 161 -12.99 -13.90 8.21
N PRO A 162 -14.23 -13.91 8.75
CA PRO A 162 -15.37 -14.54 8.09
C PRO A 162 -15.70 -13.95 6.71
N THR A 163 -15.38 -12.69 6.42
CA THR A 163 -15.58 -12.11 5.08
C THR A 163 -14.55 -12.58 4.07
N VAL A 164 -13.30 -12.83 4.48
CA VAL A 164 -12.29 -13.49 3.62
C VAL A 164 -12.74 -14.90 3.25
N SER A 165 -13.36 -15.62 4.19
CA SER A 165 -13.86 -16.99 3.95
C SER A 165 -14.99 -17.05 2.90
N LYS A 166 -15.65 -15.92 2.61
CA LYS A 166 -16.69 -15.81 1.57
C LYS A 166 -16.12 -15.53 0.17
N LEU A 167 -14.84 -15.17 0.07
CA LEU A 167 -14.19 -14.92 -1.22
C LEU A 167 -13.95 -16.22 -2.00
N SER A 168 -13.80 -16.09 -3.31
CA SER A 168 -13.36 -17.20 -4.16
C SER A 168 -12.01 -17.75 -3.67
N PRO A 169 -11.72 -19.07 -3.79
CA PRO A 169 -10.45 -19.64 -3.36
C PRO A 169 -9.23 -18.93 -3.98
N SER A 170 -9.34 -18.53 -5.25
CA SER A 170 -8.30 -17.77 -5.95
C SER A 170 -8.03 -16.42 -5.29
N ARG A 171 -9.06 -15.70 -4.83
CA ARG A 171 -8.89 -14.42 -4.15
C ARG A 171 -8.34 -14.57 -2.74
N GLN A 172 -8.75 -15.62 -2.02
CA GLN A 172 -8.15 -15.94 -0.73
C GLN A 172 -6.64 -16.22 -0.87
N GLU A 173 -6.25 -17.01 -1.89
CA GLU A 173 -4.83 -17.25 -2.19
C GLU A 173 -4.09 -15.97 -2.56
N SER A 174 -4.66 -15.09 -3.39
CA SER A 174 -4.03 -13.82 -3.76
C SER A 174 -3.83 -12.89 -2.55
N ILE A 175 -4.81 -12.77 -1.65
CA ILE A 175 -4.67 -11.94 -0.44
C ILE A 175 -3.55 -12.49 0.44
N LEU A 176 -3.56 -13.80 0.74
CA LEU A 176 -2.51 -14.45 1.52
C LEU A 176 -1.12 -14.25 0.88
N ALA A 177 -1.02 -14.48 -0.43
CA ALA A 177 0.23 -14.35 -1.17
C ALA A 177 0.77 -12.91 -1.15
N GLY A 178 -0.10 -11.92 -1.22
CA GLY A 178 0.26 -10.50 -1.05
C GLY A 178 0.88 -10.22 0.32
N PHE A 179 0.21 -10.62 1.40
CA PHE A 179 0.74 -10.46 2.78
C PHE A 179 2.03 -11.21 3.02
N ALA A 180 2.17 -12.41 2.47
CA ALA A 180 3.37 -13.23 2.61
C ALA A 180 4.63 -12.56 2.02
N THR A 181 4.48 -11.57 1.13
CA THR A 181 5.62 -10.82 0.60
C THR A 181 6.31 -9.92 1.63
N ASN A 182 5.60 -9.49 2.68
CA ASN A 182 6.06 -8.48 3.64
C ASN A 182 6.66 -7.22 2.95
N PHE A 183 6.17 -6.87 1.76
CA PHE A 183 6.75 -5.80 0.96
C PHE A 183 6.20 -4.43 1.38
N GLN A 184 7.06 -3.59 1.97
CA GLN A 184 6.64 -2.30 2.54
C GLN A 184 6.64 -1.17 1.50
N LEU A 185 5.59 -1.09 0.69
CA LEU A 185 5.40 -0.05 -0.33
C LEU A 185 5.51 1.40 0.22
N PRO A 186 4.99 1.76 1.41
CA PRO A 186 5.17 3.11 1.94
C PRO A 186 6.65 3.50 2.11
N GLN A 187 7.49 2.58 2.59
CA GLN A 187 8.93 2.82 2.74
C GLN A 187 9.64 2.97 1.40
N LEU A 188 9.15 2.30 0.35
CA LEU A 188 9.67 2.44 -1.00
C LEU A 188 9.52 3.88 -1.50
N GLY A 189 8.37 4.52 -1.28
CA GLY A 189 8.14 5.92 -1.68
C GLY A 189 8.90 6.94 -0.85
N GLN A 190 9.21 6.60 0.39
CA GLN A 190 10.01 7.44 1.28
C GLN A 190 11.52 7.29 1.01
N GLY A 191 11.93 6.33 0.16
CA GLY A 191 13.33 6.01 -0.09
C GLY A 191 14.00 5.29 1.09
N GLU A 192 13.21 4.83 2.06
CA GLU A 192 13.66 4.18 3.29
C GLU A 192 13.67 2.66 3.18
N ILE A 193 13.14 2.11 2.08
CA ILE A 193 13.10 0.66 1.89
C ILE A 193 14.52 0.06 1.86
N ALA A 194 14.71 -0.98 2.67
CA ALA A 194 15.91 -1.79 2.63
C ALA A 194 15.85 -2.80 1.49
N CYS A 195 17.03 -3.17 0.95
CA CYS A 195 17.16 -4.21 -0.07
C CYS A 195 16.41 -5.49 0.34
N ILE A 196 16.50 -5.87 1.62
CA ILE A 196 15.90 -7.10 2.17
C ILE A 196 14.38 -7.19 2.00
N ASN A 197 13.70 -6.04 1.89
CA ASN A 197 12.25 -6.02 1.70
C ASN A 197 11.83 -6.55 0.33
N PHE A 198 12.73 -6.64 -0.66
CA PHE A 198 12.45 -7.27 -1.95
C PHE A 198 12.45 -8.80 -1.90
N ARG A 199 12.95 -9.40 -0.81
CA ARG A 199 13.08 -10.85 -0.70
C ARG A 199 11.74 -11.58 -0.81
N GLY A 200 10.71 -11.10 -0.13
CA GLY A 200 9.39 -11.74 -0.23
C GLY A 200 8.75 -11.61 -1.61
N LEU A 201 9.12 -10.61 -2.41
CA LEU A 201 8.73 -10.54 -3.82
C LEU A 201 9.44 -11.59 -4.69
N LEU A 202 10.69 -11.93 -4.35
CA LEU A 202 11.48 -12.95 -5.05
C LEU A 202 11.06 -14.37 -4.71
N GLU A 203 10.52 -14.56 -3.50
CA GLU A 203 10.01 -15.85 -3.02
C GLU A 203 8.57 -16.12 -3.49
N LEU A 204 7.92 -15.13 -4.12
CA LEU A 204 6.55 -15.26 -4.61
C LEU A 204 6.47 -16.17 -5.83
N ASP A 205 5.57 -17.16 -5.79
CA ASP A 205 5.38 -18.08 -6.91
C ASP A 205 5.01 -17.36 -8.21
N ARG A 206 5.54 -17.87 -9.33
CA ARG A 206 5.31 -17.30 -10.67
C ARG A 206 3.83 -17.14 -11.02
N LYS A 207 2.96 -18.02 -10.52
CA LYS A 207 1.50 -17.91 -10.72
C LYS A 207 0.94 -16.58 -10.17
N HIS A 208 1.44 -16.14 -9.02
CA HIS A 208 1.00 -14.90 -8.36
C HIS A 208 1.61 -13.65 -9.01
N LEU A 209 2.80 -13.77 -9.59
CA LEU A 209 3.39 -12.70 -10.40
C LEU A 209 2.57 -12.42 -11.67
N MET A 210 1.93 -13.45 -12.25
CA MET A 210 1.25 -13.35 -13.54
C MET A 210 -0.26 -13.13 -13.46
N ASN A 211 -0.89 -13.35 -12.30
CA ASN A 211 -2.34 -13.28 -12.14
C ASN A 211 -2.84 -11.93 -11.56
N GLY A 212 -1.97 -10.93 -11.48
CA GLY A 212 -2.29 -9.61 -10.94
C GLY A 212 -2.29 -9.51 -9.40
N THR A 213 -1.85 -10.56 -8.67
CA THR A 213 -1.77 -10.51 -7.20
C THR A 213 -0.91 -9.34 -6.71
N LEU A 214 0.21 -9.06 -7.37
CA LEU A 214 1.07 -7.93 -6.99
C LEU A 214 0.41 -6.58 -7.25
N HIS A 215 -0.20 -6.36 -8.42
CA HIS A 215 -0.98 -5.14 -8.68
C HIS A 215 -2.04 -4.92 -7.60
N TYR A 216 -2.73 -5.99 -7.24
CA TYR A 216 -3.74 -5.99 -6.21
C TYR A 216 -3.18 -5.59 -4.82
N TYR A 217 -2.06 -6.19 -4.41
CA TYR A 217 -1.36 -5.81 -3.19
C TYR A 217 -0.93 -4.33 -3.20
N PHE A 218 -0.42 -3.84 -4.33
CA PHE A 218 0.00 -2.45 -4.45
C PHE A 218 -1.17 -1.46 -4.41
N TYR A 219 -2.28 -1.78 -5.07
CA TYR A 219 -3.47 -0.94 -5.02
C TYR A 219 -4.03 -0.84 -3.61
N HIS A 220 -4.09 -1.97 -2.89
CA HIS A 220 -4.40 -1.97 -1.48
C HIS A 220 -3.51 -0.97 -0.70
N SER A 221 -2.20 -1.03 -0.87
CA SER A 221 -1.28 -0.11 -0.16
C SER A 221 -1.48 1.35 -0.55
N ILE A 222 -1.88 1.65 -1.80
CA ILE A 222 -2.22 3.02 -2.21
C ILE A 222 -3.45 3.52 -1.45
N PHE A 223 -4.48 2.69 -1.31
CA PHE A 223 -5.70 3.02 -0.57
C PHE A 223 -5.46 3.11 0.95
N ASP A 224 -4.63 2.23 1.52
CA ASP A 224 -4.20 2.31 2.91
C ASP A 224 -3.45 3.62 3.19
N ILE A 225 -2.42 3.94 2.40
CA ILE A 225 -1.69 5.22 2.53
C ILE A 225 -2.65 6.40 2.43
N ALA A 226 -3.61 6.35 1.50
CA ALA A 226 -4.63 7.38 1.39
C ALA A 226 -5.55 7.44 2.63
N GLY A 227 -5.92 6.29 3.20
CA GLY A 227 -6.68 6.20 4.45
C GLY A 227 -5.94 6.70 5.66
N ALA A 228 -4.64 6.45 5.76
CA ALA A 228 -3.80 7.01 6.79
C ALA A 228 -3.76 8.56 6.75
N THR A 229 -4.02 9.18 5.59
CA THR A 229 -4.15 10.64 5.47
C THR A 229 -5.53 11.18 5.88
N CYS A 230 -6.45 10.32 6.30
CA CYS A 230 -7.81 10.71 6.67
C CYS A 230 -8.03 10.79 8.18
N ASN A 231 -8.87 11.73 8.57
CA ASN A 231 -9.42 11.88 9.92
C ASN A 231 -10.93 12.18 9.81
N GLU A 232 -11.60 12.29 10.96
CA GLU A 232 -13.06 12.53 11.09
C GLU A 232 -13.59 13.74 10.29
N LYS A 233 -12.71 14.59 9.74
CA LYS A 233 -13.02 15.84 9.04
C LYS A 233 -12.47 15.92 7.60
N PHE A 234 -11.90 14.85 7.03
CA PHE A 234 -11.11 14.96 5.79
C PHE A 234 -11.48 14.02 4.64
N ILE A 235 -11.14 14.47 3.42
CA ILE A 235 -11.63 13.99 2.12
C ILE A 235 -10.52 13.28 1.32
N PHE A 236 -10.93 12.14 0.77
CA PHE A 236 -10.17 10.95 0.45
C PHE A 236 -9.32 10.93 -0.85
N PRO A 237 -9.73 11.56 -1.96
CA PRO A 237 -9.02 11.37 -3.25
C PRO A 237 -7.72 12.16 -3.43
N ILE A 238 -7.41 13.06 -2.49
CA ILE A 238 -6.34 14.07 -2.64
C ILE A 238 -4.94 13.43 -2.53
N ALA A 239 -4.78 12.34 -1.78
CA ALA A 239 -3.50 11.67 -1.57
C ALA A 239 -3.22 10.51 -2.56
N ILE A 240 -4.28 9.92 -3.14
CA ILE A 240 -4.17 8.69 -3.93
C ILE A 240 -3.35 8.89 -5.20
N GLN A 241 -3.59 9.98 -5.93
CA GLN A 241 -2.98 10.17 -7.25
C GLN A 241 -1.46 10.44 -7.20
N PRO A 242 -0.92 11.26 -6.27
CA PRO A 242 0.53 11.40 -6.12
C PRO A 242 1.24 10.10 -5.73
N VAL A 243 0.61 9.29 -4.87
CA VAL A 243 1.11 7.95 -4.50
C VAL A 243 1.01 7.00 -5.70
N TYR A 244 -0.10 7.01 -6.43
CA TYR A 244 -0.25 6.19 -7.63
C TYR A 244 0.78 6.56 -8.71
N MET A 245 0.94 7.85 -9.03
CA MET A 245 1.89 8.35 -10.03
C MET A 245 3.34 8.09 -9.67
N GLY A 246 3.68 8.18 -8.38
CA GLY A 246 5.04 7.94 -7.90
C GLY A 246 5.49 6.50 -8.10
N PHE A 247 4.56 5.56 -8.19
CA PHE A 247 4.85 4.14 -8.05
C PHE A 247 4.43 3.29 -9.24
N THR A 248 3.30 3.55 -9.91
CA THR A 248 2.76 2.60 -10.90
C THR A 248 3.72 2.22 -12.01
N SER A 249 4.38 3.21 -12.61
CA SER A 249 5.33 2.93 -13.68
C SER A 249 6.58 2.17 -13.20
N ALA A 250 6.90 2.25 -11.90
CA ALA A 250 7.96 1.47 -11.27
C ALA A 250 7.47 0.07 -10.90
N MET A 251 6.17 -0.08 -10.59
CA MET A 251 5.55 -1.36 -10.26
C MET A 251 5.43 -2.26 -11.49
N ASP A 252 4.98 -1.73 -12.63
CA ASP A 252 4.89 -2.52 -13.85
C ASP A 252 6.27 -3.03 -14.28
N ASP A 253 7.28 -2.16 -14.25
CA ASP A 253 8.67 -2.52 -14.53
C ASP A 253 9.22 -3.56 -13.53
N LEU A 254 8.88 -3.43 -12.24
CA LEU A 254 9.26 -4.38 -11.20
C LEU A 254 8.65 -5.76 -11.47
N ILE A 255 7.34 -5.82 -11.77
CA ILE A 255 6.63 -7.07 -12.06
C ILE A 255 7.19 -7.72 -13.32
N THR A 256 7.40 -6.96 -14.41
CA THR A 256 8.01 -7.47 -15.64
C THR A 256 9.39 -8.08 -15.35
N LYS A 257 10.24 -7.39 -14.59
CA LYS A 257 11.57 -7.90 -14.22
C LYS A 257 11.51 -9.19 -13.40
N LEU A 258 10.58 -9.30 -12.46
CA LEU A 258 10.37 -10.51 -11.67
C LEU A 258 9.90 -11.69 -12.54
N VAL A 259 9.00 -11.43 -13.50
CA VAL A 259 8.47 -12.45 -14.42
C VAL A 259 9.54 -12.92 -15.41
N ASP A 260 10.32 -11.99 -15.97
CA ASP A 260 11.32 -12.28 -17.00
C ASP A 260 12.61 -12.88 -16.44
N ASN A 261 12.95 -12.55 -15.18
CA ASN A 261 14.14 -13.05 -14.53
C ASN A 261 13.87 -13.54 -13.09
N PRO A 262 13.29 -14.74 -12.93
CA PRO A 262 12.96 -15.30 -11.62
C PRO A 262 14.19 -15.65 -10.76
N LYS A 263 15.41 -15.52 -11.30
CA LYS A 263 16.68 -15.73 -10.57
C LYS A 263 17.42 -14.42 -10.32
N ILE A 264 16.75 -13.27 -10.47
CA ILE A 264 17.35 -11.98 -10.18
C ILE A 264 17.70 -11.88 -8.69
N TYR A 265 18.91 -11.42 -8.39
CA TYR A 265 19.34 -11.20 -7.02
C TYR A 265 18.67 -9.94 -6.45
N GLU A 266 18.34 -9.98 -5.17
CA GLU A 266 17.70 -8.89 -4.41
C GLU A 266 18.38 -7.53 -4.64
N ARG A 267 19.72 -7.47 -4.56
CA ARG A 267 20.49 -6.24 -4.80
C ARG A 267 20.34 -5.72 -6.22
N THR A 268 20.32 -6.60 -7.21
CA THR A 268 20.15 -6.23 -8.62
C THR A 268 18.75 -5.70 -8.87
N LEU A 269 17.73 -6.34 -8.29
CA LEU A 269 16.35 -5.88 -8.37
C LEU A 269 16.20 -4.49 -7.74
N TYR A 270 16.79 -4.29 -6.55
CA TYR A 270 16.76 -3.02 -5.84
C TYR A 270 17.46 -1.89 -6.61
N PHE A 271 18.66 -2.16 -7.15
CA PHE A 271 19.38 -1.20 -8.00
C PHE A 271 18.55 -0.82 -9.23
N ASN A 272 18.01 -1.81 -9.92
CA ASN A 272 17.18 -1.61 -11.11
C ASN A 272 15.96 -0.74 -10.81
N PHE A 273 15.31 -0.95 -9.66
CA PHE A 273 14.19 -0.14 -9.21
C PHE A 273 14.60 1.33 -8.99
N LEU A 274 15.67 1.58 -8.24
CA LEU A 274 16.17 2.94 -7.99
C LEU A 274 16.60 3.63 -9.29
N TYR A 275 17.27 2.90 -10.18
CA TYR A 275 17.77 3.43 -11.44
C TYR A 275 16.63 3.80 -12.40
N THR A 276 15.61 2.95 -12.57
CA THR A 276 14.43 3.28 -13.39
C THR A 276 13.77 4.58 -12.92
N ASN A 277 13.57 4.72 -11.60
CA ASN A 277 12.95 5.92 -11.03
C ASN A 277 13.83 7.16 -11.17
N PHE A 278 15.14 7.01 -11.00
CA PHE A 278 16.09 8.09 -11.21
C PHE A 278 16.08 8.56 -12.67
N LYS A 279 16.15 7.64 -13.64
CA LYS A 279 16.09 7.96 -15.08
C LYS A 279 14.81 8.70 -15.47
N LYS A 280 13.66 8.28 -14.94
CA LYS A 280 12.38 8.95 -15.19
C LYS A 280 12.33 10.36 -14.61
N ALA A 281 12.93 10.56 -13.45
CA ALA A 281 12.95 11.86 -12.77
C ALA A 281 13.96 12.84 -13.39
N TYR A 282 15.06 12.33 -13.95
CA TYR A 282 16.18 13.09 -14.48
C TYR A 282 16.64 12.52 -15.83
N PRO A 283 15.81 12.59 -16.89
CA PRO A 283 16.15 12.04 -18.20
C PRO A 283 17.45 12.64 -18.79
N GLU A 284 17.76 13.89 -18.47
CA GLU A 284 18.98 14.59 -18.87
C GLU A 284 20.26 14.03 -18.24
N PHE A 285 20.16 13.31 -17.12
CA PHE A 285 21.31 12.66 -16.47
C PHE A 285 21.71 11.35 -17.16
N GLU A 286 20.79 10.70 -17.87
CA GLU A 286 21.01 9.39 -18.50
C GLU A 286 22.18 9.43 -19.49
N ALA A 287 22.21 10.44 -20.36
CA ALA A 287 23.22 10.58 -21.40
C ALA A 287 24.66 10.70 -20.86
N LYS A 288 24.84 11.11 -19.60
CA LYS A 288 26.16 11.32 -18.97
C LYS A 288 26.57 10.22 -18.00
N PHE A 289 25.60 9.52 -17.40
CA PHE A 289 25.85 8.57 -16.31
C PHE A 289 25.49 7.12 -16.62
N ALA A 290 24.96 6.81 -17.82
CA ALA A 290 24.65 5.44 -18.24
C ALA A 290 25.84 4.49 -18.05
N ALA A 291 27.03 4.86 -18.53
CA ALA A 291 28.25 4.05 -18.38
C ALA A 291 28.66 3.82 -16.91
N LEU A 292 28.34 4.75 -16.00
CA LEU A 292 28.57 4.58 -14.57
C LEU A 292 27.55 3.60 -13.98
N CYS A 293 26.29 3.68 -14.40
CA CYS A 293 25.22 2.80 -13.95
C CYS A 293 25.32 1.37 -14.51
N GLU A 294 26.09 1.17 -15.58
CA GLU A 294 26.45 -0.15 -16.13
C GLU A 294 27.72 -0.73 -15.48
N SER A 295 28.44 0.05 -14.67
CA SER A 295 29.66 -0.39 -14.00
C SER A 295 29.35 -1.40 -12.89
N LYS A 296 30.01 -2.56 -12.94
CA LYS A 296 29.91 -3.61 -11.91
C LYS A 296 30.21 -3.10 -10.50
N VAL A 297 31.10 -2.11 -10.36
CA VAL A 297 31.48 -1.51 -9.07
C VAL A 297 30.36 -0.62 -8.53
N PHE A 298 29.71 0.15 -9.41
CA PHE A 298 28.61 1.03 -9.04
C PHE A 298 27.36 0.22 -8.69
N CYS A 299 27.09 -0.86 -9.41
CA CYS A 299 25.92 -1.73 -9.18
C CYS A 299 25.96 -2.52 -7.85
N HIS A 300 27.10 -2.62 -7.16
CA HIS A 300 27.25 -3.53 -6.01
C HIS A 300 27.35 -2.86 -4.63
N GLU A 301 28.06 -1.74 -4.47
CA GLU A 301 28.24 -1.10 -3.15
C GLU A 301 28.12 0.43 -3.18
N THR A 302 28.86 1.12 -4.05
CA THR A 302 28.91 2.59 -4.02
C THR A 302 27.74 3.26 -4.74
N GLY A 303 27.23 2.67 -5.81
CA GLY A 303 26.15 3.27 -6.61
C GLY A 303 24.78 3.19 -5.96
N LEU A 304 24.51 2.17 -5.13
CA LEU A 304 23.29 2.12 -4.32
C LEU A 304 23.22 3.27 -3.31
N ALA A 305 24.34 3.58 -2.65
CA ALA A 305 24.43 4.72 -1.74
C ALA A 305 24.25 6.06 -2.47
N VAL A 306 24.90 6.23 -3.63
CA VAL A 306 24.78 7.43 -4.45
C VAL A 306 23.36 7.61 -5.00
N LEU A 307 22.75 6.56 -5.56
CA LEU A 307 21.37 6.60 -6.06
C LEU A 307 20.36 6.86 -4.94
N ARG A 308 20.58 6.30 -3.74
CA ARG A 308 19.76 6.63 -2.56
C ARG A 308 19.88 8.11 -2.19
N VAL A 309 21.09 8.64 -2.11
CA VAL A 309 21.30 10.07 -1.82
C VAL A 309 20.63 10.94 -2.89
N LEU A 310 20.79 10.62 -4.17
CA LEU A 310 20.16 11.35 -5.28
C LEU A 310 18.62 11.23 -5.29
N ALA A 311 18.08 10.07 -4.95
CA ALA A 311 16.64 9.87 -4.82
C ALA A 311 16.05 10.63 -3.62
N LEU A 312 16.78 10.69 -2.50
CA LEU A 312 16.39 11.45 -1.30
C LEU A 312 16.51 12.96 -1.52
N THR A 313 17.51 13.44 -2.26
CA THR A 313 17.69 14.87 -2.57
C THR A 313 16.69 15.44 -3.58
N ARG A 314 15.91 14.57 -4.25
CA ARG A 314 14.74 14.96 -5.08
C ARG A 314 13.74 15.83 -4.31
N ASN A 315 13.58 15.60 -3.01
CA ASN A 315 12.69 16.38 -2.16
C ASN A 315 13.30 17.72 -1.69
N THR A 316 14.62 17.86 -1.77
CA THR A 316 15.36 19.02 -1.23
C THR A 316 15.71 20.07 -2.29
N TYR A 317 15.86 19.68 -3.57
CA TYR A 317 16.40 20.54 -4.63
C TYR A 317 15.39 20.96 -5.72
N LYS A 318 14.09 21.06 -5.40
CA LYS A 318 13.13 21.78 -6.26
C LYS A 318 13.25 23.31 -6.07
N ASN A 319 14.43 23.88 -6.37
CA ASN A 319 14.63 25.28 -6.77
C ASN A 319 16.13 25.55 -7.01
N PRO A 320 16.67 25.25 -8.21
CA PRO A 320 18.03 25.63 -8.57
C PRO A 320 18.22 27.16 -8.72
N GLU A 321 17.14 27.95 -8.78
CA GLU A 321 17.22 29.41 -8.90
C GLU A 321 17.41 30.17 -7.57
N LYS A 322 17.53 29.45 -6.44
CA LYS A 322 17.76 30.05 -5.11
C LYS A 322 18.90 29.42 -4.32
N ALA A 323 19.82 28.74 -5.01
CA ALA A 323 21.08 28.24 -4.43
C ALA A 323 22.26 29.08 -4.92
#